data_AF-A0AB34IFC4-F1
#
_entry.id   AF-A0AB34IFC4-F1
#
_cell.length_a   1.000
_cell.length_b   1.000
_cell.length_c   1.000
_cell.angle_alpha   90.00
_cell.angle_beta   90.00
_cell.angle_gamma   90.00
#
_symmetry.space_group_name_H-M   'P 1'
#
loop_
_entity.id
_entity.type
_entity.pdbx_description
1 polymer ?
#
loop_
_entity_poly.entity_id
_entity_poly.type
_entity_poly.pdbx_seq_one_letter_code
_entity_poly.pdbx_strand_id
1 'polypeptide(L)'
;MHDPKLALRDKLTSKDGANSIGNATQQQADTVGCHATNDVLAESVFGTYDMVLRRCPGISMEAASGVAQAVRSLQMLSHGDSVARRKVSTRQQQPEYTGLLYTLPEHEQEALVDLARITVKEMRDIDRADHGALDEYKKERRKTNEQEELDALFTQYAIALSFFERWQQRGAQTMADVSRALSTFGSAGERDQEKLDWLREHIEMRTVGLGWTEFRAQWSSSADENVGTIPQLKAHLKDILCAEAARRDADELPSKTGEPGKECPAPLLQRKTFKALGTPTVQASALCSGRTELTAEQLLEAAQRRRVELEATGEIDWVGDRQPYAAGQGPTFDNSLVGKMLEVRWRYRCKETGQPIYIWCEGKVLQVADGETDKKSARCKKLLPGGAVRIQWPADVEFDEEESLVWSILKPCHFNRDLHLGWRFAGCELRRMAAEETRRNSENRHAAVSGRKK
;
A
#
# COMPACT_ATOMS: atom_id res chain seq x y z
N MET A 1 56.31 27.99 -14.72
CA MET A 1 55.06 28.78 -14.58
C MET A 1 54.00 28.13 -15.44
N HIS A 2 52.93 27.59 -14.85
CA HIS A 2 51.84 26.95 -15.62
C HIS A 2 50.81 27.99 -16.05
N ASP A 3 50.33 27.87 -17.28
CA ASP A 3 49.41 28.82 -17.91
C ASP A 3 48.10 28.94 -17.10
N PRO A 4 47.75 30.14 -16.60
CA PRO A 4 46.56 30.37 -15.79
C PRO A 4 45.24 30.19 -16.57
N LYS A 5 45.28 30.03 -17.91
CA LYS A 5 44.09 29.79 -18.73
C LYS A 5 43.65 28.33 -18.81
N LEU A 6 44.47 27.39 -18.33
CA LEU A 6 44.11 25.97 -18.32
C LEU A 6 43.27 25.65 -17.08
N ALA A 7 42.05 25.13 -17.31
CA ALA A 7 41.08 24.70 -16.29
C ALA A 7 41.61 23.61 -15.32
N LEU A 8 42.83 23.11 -15.56
CA LEU A 8 43.55 22.18 -14.68
C LEU A 8 43.83 22.77 -13.30
N ARG A 9 43.97 24.09 -13.16
CA ARG A 9 44.29 24.72 -11.86
C ARG A 9 43.23 24.43 -10.80
N ASP A 10 41.95 24.49 -11.17
CA ASP A 10 40.85 24.37 -10.22
C ASP A 10 40.60 22.93 -9.78
N LYS A 11 41.24 21.95 -10.43
CA LYS A 11 41.11 20.51 -10.17
C LYS A 11 42.32 19.91 -9.42
N LEU A 12 43.41 20.68 -9.26
CA LEU A 12 44.63 20.20 -8.60
C LEU A 12 44.53 20.30 -7.07
N THR A 13 44.68 19.17 -6.39
CA THR A 13 44.79 19.06 -4.93
C THR A 13 46.04 19.74 -4.37
N SER A 14 47.14 19.75 -5.12
CA SER A 14 48.39 20.39 -4.68
C SER A 14 48.34 21.92 -4.62
N LYS A 15 47.24 22.54 -5.06
CA LYS A 15 47.04 24.00 -5.10
C LYS A 15 45.71 24.43 -4.49
N ASP A 16 45.08 23.54 -3.72
CA ASP A 16 43.76 23.77 -3.11
C ASP A 16 42.72 24.29 -4.11
N GLY A 17 42.71 23.71 -5.32
CA GLY A 17 41.75 24.07 -6.35
C GLY A 17 40.31 23.94 -5.85
N ALA A 18 39.41 24.79 -6.35
CA ALA A 18 38.01 24.83 -5.89
C ALA A 18 37.27 23.49 -6.03
N ASN A 19 37.71 22.63 -6.95
CA ASN A 19 37.17 21.29 -7.19
C ASN A 19 38.14 20.18 -6.76
N SER A 20 39.10 20.49 -5.89
CA SER A 20 40.01 19.49 -5.34
C SER A 20 39.31 18.60 -4.30
N ILE A 21 39.86 17.41 -4.07
CA ILE A 21 39.26 16.37 -3.21
C ILE A 21 38.98 16.87 -1.79
N GLY A 22 39.79 17.79 -1.25
CA GLY A 22 39.55 18.38 0.07
C GLY A 22 38.38 19.38 0.11
N ASN A 23 38.22 20.18 -0.95
CA ASN A 23 37.31 21.33 -0.99
C ASN A 23 35.93 21.02 -1.59
N ALA A 24 35.78 19.90 -2.31
CA ALA A 24 34.53 19.49 -2.96
C ALA A 24 33.85 18.29 -2.27
N THR A 25 34.05 18.13 -0.96
CA THR A 25 33.62 16.97 -0.17
C THR A 25 32.11 16.70 -0.23
N GLN A 26 31.27 17.75 -0.19
CA GLN A 26 29.80 17.60 -0.27
C GLN A 26 29.34 17.22 -1.69
N GLN A 27 29.87 17.86 -2.74
CA GLN A 27 29.57 17.49 -4.14
C GLN A 27 30.02 16.06 -4.47
N GLN A 28 31.10 15.59 -3.85
CA GLN A 28 31.51 14.19 -3.92
C GLN A 28 30.54 13.27 -3.20
N ALA A 29 30.12 13.59 -1.97
CA ALA A 29 29.11 12.81 -1.24
C ALA A 29 27.80 12.72 -2.03
N ASP A 30 27.37 13.81 -2.67
CA ASP A 30 26.16 13.87 -3.50
C ASP A 30 26.31 13.08 -4.82
N THR A 31 27.53 12.78 -5.27
CA THR A 31 27.81 11.98 -6.48
C THR A 31 28.16 10.51 -6.17
N VAL A 32 28.36 10.14 -4.90
CA VAL A 32 28.45 8.74 -4.46
C VAL A 32 27.08 8.09 -4.69
N GLY A 33 27.00 7.25 -5.72
CA GLY A 33 25.74 6.62 -6.17
C GLY A 33 25.13 7.25 -7.43
N CYS A 34 25.47 8.50 -7.80
CA CYS A 34 25.07 9.06 -9.10
C CYS A 34 25.82 8.39 -10.27
N HIS A 35 26.97 7.76 -10.01
CA HIS A 35 27.65 6.83 -10.93
C HIS A 35 27.26 5.36 -10.71
N ALA A 36 26.21 5.07 -9.92
CA ALA A 36 25.60 3.74 -9.86
C ALA A 36 24.58 3.51 -11.00
N THR A 37 24.54 4.41 -11.98
CA THR A 37 24.16 4.06 -13.35
C THR A 37 25.44 3.66 -14.10
N ASN A 38 25.42 2.46 -14.67
CA ASN A 38 26.49 1.63 -15.25
C ASN A 38 27.44 2.26 -16.32
N ASP A 39 27.84 3.53 -16.26
CA ASP A 39 28.11 4.26 -17.51
C ASP A 39 29.51 4.82 -17.80
N VAL A 40 30.58 4.46 -17.07
CA VAL A 40 31.94 4.83 -17.57
C VAL A 40 33.01 3.76 -17.36
N LEU A 41 32.91 2.92 -16.32
CA LEU A 41 33.87 1.84 -16.05
C LEU A 41 33.22 0.44 -16.00
N ALA A 42 31.89 0.37 -16.04
CA ALA A 42 31.13 -0.89 -15.99
C ALA A 42 30.80 -1.46 -17.39
N GLU A 43 30.90 -0.66 -18.46
CA GLU A 43 30.95 -1.19 -19.84
C GLU A 43 32.32 -1.83 -20.14
N SER A 44 32.64 -2.85 -19.35
CA SER A 44 33.37 -4.01 -19.86
C SER A 44 32.48 -4.75 -20.87
N VAL A 45 32.96 -5.84 -21.48
CA VAL A 45 32.27 -6.60 -22.55
C VAL A 45 30.74 -6.69 -22.41
N PHE A 46 30.23 -6.80 -21.18
CA PHE A 46 28.81 -6.86 -20.84
C PHE A 46 27.94 -5.67 -21.27
N GLY A 47 28.43 -4.43 -21.22
CA GLY A 47 27.66 -3.26 -21.67
C GLY A 47 27.49 -3.24 -23.19
N THR A 48 28.58 -3.48 -23.91
CA THR A 48 28.58 -3.65 -25.37
C THR A 48 27.74 -4.87 -25.78
N TYR A 49 27.77 -5.93 -24.99
CA TYR A 49 26.97 -7.14 -25.19
C TYR A 49 25.46 -6.88 -25.05
N ASP A 50 25.03 -6.22 -23.99
CA ASP A 50 23.62 -5.84 -23.79
C ASP A 50 23.15 -4.88 -24.89
N MET A 51 23.98 -3.92 -25.29
CA MET A 51 23.69 -3.05 -26.44
C MET A 51 23.46 -3.85 -27.73
N VAL A 52 24.31 -4.84 -28.02
CA VAL A 52 24.18 -5.68 -29.22
C VAL A 52 22.90 -6.52 -29.18
N LEU A 53 22.59 -7.13 -28.03
CA LEU A 53 21.35 -7.89 -27.85
C LEU A 53 20.10 -7.02 -28.00
N ARG A 54 20.12 -5.77 -27.52
CA ARG A 54 18.99 -4.83 -27.67
C ARG A 54 18.82 -4.33 -29.10
N ARG A 55 19.92 -4.07 -29.82
CA ARG A 55 19.88 -3.53 -31.20
C ARG A 55 19.63 -4.60 -32.26
N CYS A 56 20.01 -5.85 -31.99
CA CYS A 56 19.89 -6.97 -32.91
C CYS A 56 19.02 -8.08 -32.28
N PRO A 57 17.70 -7.87 -32.13
CA PRO A 57 16.83 -8.90 -31.59
C PRO A 57 16.90 -10.17 -32.46
N GLY A 58 17.29 -11.30 -31.87
CA GLY A 58 17.48 -12.58 -32.56
C GLY A 58 18.92 -12.93 -32.95
N ILE A 59 19.91 -12.10 -32.58
CA ILE A 59 21.32 -12.49 -32.64
C ILE A 59 21.61 -13.58 -31.59
N SER A 60 22.43 -14.58 -31.94
CA SER A 60 22.87 -15.60 -30.98
C SER A 60 23.80 -14.99 -29.92
N MET A 61 23.88 -15.59 -28.74
CA MET A 61 24.70 -15.12 -27.63
C MET A 61 26.19 -15.12 -28.01
N GLU A 62 26.67 -16.12 -28.75
CA GLU A 62 28.06 -16.14 -29.23
C GLU A 62 28.31 -15.07 -30.28
N ALA A 63 27.36 -14.83 -31.18
CA ALA A 63 27.47 -13.79 -32.18
C ALA A 63 27.42 -12.40 -31.52
N ALA A 64 26.58 -12.19 -30.50
CA ALA A 64 26.57 -10.98 -29.69
C ALA A 64 27.89 -10.80 -28.94
N SER A 65 28.47 -11.88 -28.42
CA SER A 65 29.75 -11.89 -27.70
C SER A 65 30.89 -11.53 -28.63
N GLY A 66 30.92 -12.15 -29.82
CA GLY A 66 31.89 -11.87 -30.86
C GLY A 66 31.80 -10.43 -31.36
N VAL A 67 30.59 -9.89 -31.57
CA VAL A 67 30.41 -8.48 -31.96
C VAL A 67 30.81 -7.55 -30.83
N ALA A 68 30.44 -7.84 -29.58
CA ALA A 68 30.81 -7.03 -28.42
C ALA A 68 32.33 -7.00 -28.21
N GLN A 69 32.99 -8.15 -28.36
CA GLN A 69 34.44 -8.25 -28.31
C GLN A 69 35.11 -7.52 -29.47
N ALA A 70 34.60 -7.66 -30.70
CA ALA A 70 35.13 -6.98 -31.89
C ALA A 70 34.97 -5.46 -31.83
N VAL A 71 33.87 -4.97 -31.25
CA VAL A 71 33.62 -3.54 -31.00
C VAL A 71 34.59 -3.04 -29.92
N ARG A 72 34.75 -3.78 -28.82
CA ARG A 72 35.67 -3.43 -27.73
C ARG A 72 37.13 -3.44 -28.16
N SER A 73 37.53 -4.41 -28.97
CA SER A 73 38.89 -4.51 -29.50
C SER A 73 39.16 -3.54 -30.65
N LEU A 74 38.22 -2.63 -30.95
CA LEU A 74 38.28 -1.68 -32.07
C LEU A 74 38.51 -2.35 -33.44
N GLN A 75 38.25 -3.66 -33.55
CA GLN A 75 38.50 -4.43 -34.79
C GLN A 75 37.61 -3.95 -35.93
N MET A 76 36.34 -3.62 -35.60
CA MET A 76 35.38 -3.02 -36.53
C MET A 76 35.67 -1.53 -36.84
N LEU A 77 36.51 -0.89 -36.03
CA LEU A 77 36.92 0.52 -36.16
C LEU A 77 38.33 0.68 -36.78
N SER A 78 39.06 -0.42 -37.02
CA SER A 78 40.39 -0.44 -37.64
C SER A 78 40.40 0.01 -39.10
N HIS A 79 39.23 0.25 -39.70
CA HIS A 79 39.14 1.00 -40.95
C HIS A 79 39.42 2.46 -40.61
N GLY A 80 40.72 2.78 -40.58
CA GLY A 80 41.25 4.08 -40.16
C GLY A 80 40.43 5.26 -40.67
N ASP A 81 40.40 6.29 -39.83
CA ASP A 81 39.68 7.55 -40.01
C ASP A 81 39.52 7.91 -41.50
N SER A 82 38.27 7.99 -41.97
CA SER A 82 37.97 8.21 -43.40
C SER A 82 38.66 9.46 -43.97
N VAL A 83 39.06 10.39 -43.09
CA VAL A 83 39.84 11.59 -43.36
C VAL A 83 41.34 11.30 -43.60
N ALA A 84 41.93 10.33 -42.89
CA ALA A 84 43.33 9.93 -43.05
C ALA A 84 43.60 9.17 -44.37
N ARG A 85 42.60 8.45 -44.91
CA ARG A 85 42.69 7.78 -46.23
C ARG A 85 42.93 8.74 -47.40
N ARG A 86 42.57 10.01 -47.27
CA ARG A 86 42.79 11.02 -48.33
C ARG A 86 44.25 11.49 -48.43
N LYS A 87 45.10 11.18 -47.46
CA LYS A 87 46.49 11.66 -47.39
C LYS A 87 47.47 10.55 -47.03
N VAL A 88 47.53 9.47 -47.82
CA VAL A 88 48.73 8.62 -47.82
C VAL A 88 49.16 8.30 -49.24
N SER A 89 50.20 9.03 -49.64
CA SER A 89 51.12 8.71 -50.73
C SER A 89 51.85 7.41 -50.41
N THR A 90 51.86 6.50 -51.38
CA THR A 90 52.90 5.49 -51.68
C THR A 90 53.75 5.02 -50.50
N ARG A 91 53.15 4.29 -49.56
CA ARG A 91 53.88 3.34 -48.70
C ARG A 91 52.96 2.16 -48.47
N GLN A 92 53.39 0.96 -48.84
CA GLN A 92 52.69 -0.28 -48.50
C GLN A 92 52.60 -0.38 -46.98
N GLN A 93 51.50 0.13 -46.41
CA GLN A 93 51.13 -0.13 -45.03
C GLN A 93 50.66 -1.57 -45.00
N GLN A 94 51.42 -2.44 -44.33
CA GLN A 94 50.88 -3.72 -43.91
C GLN A 94 49.64 -3.45 -43.04
N PRO A 95 48.57 -4.23 -43.18
CA PRO A 95 47.41 -4.09 -42.30
C PRO A 95 47.87 -4.29 -40.85
N GLU A 96 47.77 -3.25 -40.03
CA GLU A 96 47.94 -3.39 -38.59
C GLU A 96 46.75 -4.19 -38.05
N TYR A 97 46.93 -5.50 -37.97
CA TYR A 97 45.98 -6.41 -37.34
C TYR A 97 45.93 -6.11 -35.84
N THR A 98 44.89 -5.39 -35.41
CA THR A 98 44.70 -5.00 -34.02
C THR A 98 43.65 -5.90 -33.36
N GLY A 99 43.93 -6.38 -32.14
CA GLY A 99 43.00 -7.16 -31.31
C GLY A 99 43.54 -8.52 -30.83
N LEU A 100 42.92 -9.07 -29.78
CA LEU A 100 43.38 -10.28 -29.06
C LEU A 100 43.54 -11.51 -29.96
N LEU A 101 42.69 -11.71 -30.97
CA LEU A 101 42.82 -12.83 -31.92
C LEU A 101 44.16 -12.81 -32.65
N TYR A 102 44.61 -11.63 -33.06
CA TYR A 102 45.85 -11.44 -33.81
C TYR A 102 47.10 -11.44 -32.92
N THR A 103 46.93 -11.50 -31.59
CA THR A 103 48.03 -11.77 -30.65
C THR A 103 48.37 -13.25 -30.53
N LEU A 104 47.49 -14.12 -31.05
CA LEU A 104 47.70 -15.57 -31.06
C LEU A 104 48.53 -15.99 -32.29
N PRO A 105 49.34 -17.05 -32.20
CA PRO A 105 49.97 -17.68 -33.36
C PRO A 105 48.95 -18.09 -34.44
N GLU A 106 49.35 -18.08 -35.72
CA GLU A 106 48.47 -18.34 -36.87
C GLU A 106 47.72 -19.69 -36.77
N HIS A 107 48.41 -20.74 -36.31
CA HIS A 107 47.79 -22.05 -36.10
C HIS A 107 46.72 -22.06 -35.00
N GLU A 108 46.85 -21.22 -33.97
CA GLU A 108 45.82 -21.08 -32.92
C GLU A 108 44.63 -20.26 -33.43
N GLN A 109 44.86 -19.28 -34.31
CA GLN A 109 43.79 -18.53 -34.96
C GLN A 109 42.93 -19.45 -35.84
N GLU A 110 43.57 -20.29 -36.67
CA GLU A 110 42.88 -21.28 -37.51
C GLU A 110 42.11 -22.30 -36.66
N ALA A 111 42.73 -22.82 -35.61
CA ALA A 111 42.08 -23.76 -34.69
C ALA A 111 40.83 -23.16 -34.02
N LEU A 112 40.87 -21.88 -33.64
CA LEU A 112 39.71 -21.19 -33.07
C LEU A 112 38.57 -21.01 -34.09
N VAL A 113 38.91 -20.69 -35.34
CA VAL A 113 37.91 -20.55 -36.41
C VAL A 113 37.26 -21.90 -36.72
N ASP A 114 38.03 -22.98 -36.77
CA ASP A 114 37.51 -24.32 -37.02
C ASP A 114 36.69 -24.84 -35.83
N LEU A 115 37.11 -24.57 -34.60
CA LEU A 115 36.31 -24.86 -33.41
C LEU A 115 34.97 -24.13 -33.44
N ALA A 116 34.96 -22.84 -33.81
CA ALA A 116 33.73 -22.07 -33.94
C ALA A 116 32.83 -22.67 -35.04
N ARG A 117 33.38 -23.05 -36.19
CA ARG A 117 32.60 -23.68 -37.28
C ARG A 117 31.93 -24.98 -36.84
N ILE A 118 32.63 -25.81 -36.07
CA ILE A 118 32.12 -27.11 -35.61
C ILE A 118 31.02 -26.91 -34.56
N THR A 119 31.22 -25.98 -33.62
CA THR A 119 30.33 -25.79 -32.46
C THR A 119 29.12 -24.89 -32.75
N VAL A 120 29.16 -24.04 -33.79
CA VAL A 120 28.09 -23.06 -34.10
C VAL A 120 26.69 -23.68 -34.21
N LYS A 121 26.55 -24.89 -34.75
CA LYS A 121 25.22 -25.50 -34.90
C LYS A 121 24.64 -25.90 -33.53
N GLU A 122 25.43 -26.58 -32.71
CA GLU A 122 25.03 -27.03 -31.38
C GLU A 122 24.73 -25.84 -30.47
N MET A 123 25.59 -24.83 -30.48
CA MET A 123 25.41 -23.62 -29.68
C MET A 123 24.16 -22.83 -30.08
N ARG A 124 23.85 -22.74 -31.39
CA ARG A 124 22.60 -22.13 -31.85
C ARG A 124 21.35 -22.86 -31.39
N ASP A 125 21.41 -24.19 -31.26
CA ASP A 125 20.28 -24.97 -30.77
C ASP A 125 20.07 -24.75 -29.25
N ILE A 126 21.17 -24.62 -28.49
CA ILE A 126 21.16 -24.23 -27.07
C ILE A 126 20.58 -22.81 -26.92
N ASP A 127 21.08 -21.84 -27.67
CA ASP A 127 20.62 -20.45 -27.61
C ASP A 127 19.12 -20.31 -27.91
N ARG A 128 18.60 -21.05 -28.89
CA ARG A 128 17.15 -21.05 -29.15
C ARG A 128 16.36 -21.60 -27.99
N ALA A 129 16.86 -22.64 -27.32
CA ALA A 129 16.22 -23.21 -26.14
C ALA A 129 16.24 -22.21 -24.98
N ASP A 130 17.37 -21.55 -24.73
CA ASP A 130 17.52 -20.55 -23.67
C ASP A 130 16.66 -19.31 -23.93
N HIS A 131 16.57 -18.85 -25.17
CA HIS A 131 15.66 -17.78 -25.55
C HIS A 131 14.19 -18.17 -25.33
N GLY A 132 13.81 -19.41 -25.70
CA GLY A 132 12.47 -19.93 -25.44
C GLY A 132 12.15 -19.96 -23.94
N ALA A 133 13.05 -20.49 -23.12
CA ALA A 133 12.90 -20.53 -21.66
C ALA A 133 12.83 -19.12 -21.05
N LEU A 134 13.62 -18.17 -21.54
CA LEU A 134 13.59 -16.78 -21.09
C LEU A 134 12.26 -16.09 -21.44
N ASP A 135 11.72 -16.36 -22.62
CA ASP A 135 10.44 -15.80 -23.05
C ASP A 135 9.26 -16.36 -22.24
N GLU A 136 9.29 -17.67 -21.93
CA GLU A 136 8.36 -18.31 -21.00
C GLU A 136 8.44 -17.69 -19.60
N TYR A 137 9.65 -17.58 -19.05
CA TYR A 137 9.88 -16.91 -17.76
C TYR A 137 9.35 -15.47 -17.73
N LYS A 138 9.62 -14.68 -18.78
CA LYS A 138 9.10 -13.31 -18.90
C LYS A 138 7.57 -13.28 -19.02
N LYS A 139 6.96 -14.29 -19.61
CA LYS A 139 5.49 -14.42 -19.72
C LYS A 139 4.88 -14.75 -18.36
N GLU A 140 5.46 -15.68 -17.61
CA GLU A 140 5.03 -16.02 -16.24
C GLU A 140 5.21 -14.86 -15.27
N ARG A 141 6.35 -14.16 -15.34
CA ARG A 141 6.62 -12.98 -14.51
C ARG A 141 5.64 -11.84 -14.81
N ARG A 142 5.26 -11.64 -16.07
CA ARG A 142 4.21 -10.68 -16.43
C ARG A 142 2.85 -11.05 -15.83
N LYS A 143 2.45 -12.32 -15.89
CA LYS A 143 1.20 -12.79 -15.27
C LYS A 143 1.21 -12.60 -13.75
N THR A 144 2.33 -12.91 -13.10
CA THR A 144 2.49 -12.76 -11.65
C THR A 144 2.38 -11.29 -11.24
N ASN A 145 3.10 -10.40 -11.92
CA ASN A 145 3.00 -8.96 -11.67
C ASN A 145 1.57 -8.42 -11.91
N GLU A 146 0.88 -8.90 -12.95
CA GLU A 146 -0.52 -8.53 -13.22
C GLU A 146 -1.45 -8.98 -12.08
N GLN A 147 -1.23 -10.17 -11.51
CA GLN A 147 -1.97 -10.67 -10.36
C GLN A 147 -1.69 -9.85 -9.10
N GLU A 148 -0.42 -9.53 -8.81
CA GLU A 148 -0.04 -8.68 -7.68
C GLU A 148 -0.67 -7.28 -7.77
N GLU A 149 -0.72 -6.69 -8.97
CA GLU A 149 -1.39 -5.40 -9.20
C GLU A 149 -2.91 -5.50 -8.97
N LEU A 150 -3.55 -6.60 -9.38
CA LEU A 150 -4.98 -6.85 -9.14
C LEU A 150 -5.27 -7.07 -7.65
N ASP A 151 -4.44 -7.84 -6.94
CA ASP A 151 -4.62 -8.11 -5.51
C ASP A 151 -4.44 -6.84 -4.68
N ALA A 152 -3.50 -5.97 -5.07
CA ALA A 152 -3.35 -4.64 -4.48
C ALA A 152 -4.61 -3.78 -4.71
N LEU A 153 -5.20 -3.83 -5.91
CA LEU A 153 -6.44 -3.13 -6.23
C LEU A 153 -7.62 -3.65 -5.40
N PHE A 154 -7.77 -4.97 -5.27
CA PHE A 154 -8.83 -5.57 -4.46
C PHE A 154 -8.69 -5.20 -2.99
N THR A 155 -7.46 -5.18 -2.48
CA THR A 155 -7.15 -4.76 -1.11
C THR A 155 -7.51 -3.28 -0.92
N GLN A 156 -7.12 -2.41 -1.86
CA GLN A 156 -7.48 -0.99 -1.83
C GLN A 156 -9.00 -0.80 -1.85
N TYR A 157 -9.73 -1.55 -2.68
CA TYR A 157 -11.19 -1.42 -2.74
C TYR A 157 -11.88 -1.96 -1.49
N ALA A 158 -11.41 -3.09 -0.94
CA ALA A 158 -11.91 -3.65 0.31
C ALA A 158 -11.80 -2.63 1.46
N ILE A 159 -10.65 -1.95 1.55
CA ILE A 159 -10.43 -0.88 2.53
C ILE A 159 -11.36 0.30 2.24
N ALA A 160 -11.47 0.75 0.99
CA ALA A 160 -12.37 1.85 0.60
C ALA A 160 -13.83 1.58 0.98
N LEU A 161 -14.32 0.35 0.79
CA LEU A 161 -15.67 -0.05 1.22
C LEU A 161 -15.87 0.13 2.73
N SER A 162 -14.87 -0.22 3.54
CA SER A 162 -14.95 -0.03 5.00
C SER A 162 -15.03 1.46 5.37
N PHE A 163 -14.19 2.30 4.76
CA PHE A 163 -14.21 3.75 4.97
C PHE A 163 -15.49 4.41 4.46
N PHE A 164 -16.06 3.89 3.37
CA PHE A 164 -17.34 4.35 2.84
C PHE A 164 -18.49 4.06 3.82
N GLU A 165 -18.56 2.85 4.38
CA GLU A 165 -19.54 2.52 5.42
C GLU A 165 -19.38 3.41 6.66
N ARG A 166 -18.13 3.67 7.10
CA ARG A 166 -17.84 4.60 8.20
C ARG A 166 -18.33 6.02 7.89
N TRP A 167 -18.09 6.52 6.68
CA TRP A 167 -18.56 7.84 6.26
C TRP A 167 -20.09 7.93 6.28
N GLN A 168 -20.78 6.89 5.81
CA GLN A 168 -22.24 6.85 5.82
C GLN A 168 -22.80 6.94 7.24
N GLN A 169 -22.22 6.17 8.18
CA GLN A 169 -22.68 6.04 9.56
C GLN A 169 -22.30 7.22 10.47
N ARG A 170 -21.04 7.68 10.40
CA ARG A 170 -20.47 8.65 11.37
C ARG A 170 -19.74 9.84 10.75
N GLY A 171 -19.77 9.99 9.43
CA GLY A 171 -19.16 11.13 8.76
C GLY A 171 -19.79 12.46 9.18
N ALA A 172 -19.00 13.32 9.84
CA ALA A 172 -19.41 14.68 10.20
C ALA A 172 -19.82 15.48 8.94
N GLN A 173 -20.94 16.20 8.96
CA GLN A 173 -21.42 16.94 7.78
C GLN A 173 -21.07 18.43 7.81
N THR A 174 -20.92 19.00 9.01
CA THR A 174 -20.66 20.43 9.18
C THR A 174 -19.49 20.69 10.12
N MET A 175 -18.90 21.89 10.02
CA MET A 175 -17.86 22.33 10.96
C MET A 175 -18.35 22.48 12.40
N ALA A 176 -19.66 22.65 12.59
CA ALA A 176 -20.28 22.63 13.92
C ALA A 176 -20.21 21.23 14.53
N ASP A 177 -20.46 20.19 13.74
CA ASP A 177 -20.34 18.79 14.18
C ASP A 177 -18.89 18.44 14.50
N VAL A 178 -17.95 18.87 13.65
CA VAL A 178 -16.50 18.71 13.89
C VAL A 178 -16.11 19.38 15.20
N SER A 179 -16.52 20.63 15.42
CA SER A 179 -16.15 21.34 16.65
C SER A 179 -16.78 20.73 17.89
N ARG A 180 -18.03 20.25 17.80
CA ARG A 180 -18.74 19.52 18.86
C ARG A 180 -18.04 18.20 19.20
N ALA A 181 -17.63 17.45 18.18
CA ALA A 181 -16.89 16.20 18.36
C ALA A 181 -15.54 16.48 19.03
N LEU A 182 -14.78 17.46 18.52
CA LEU A 182 -13.48 17.84 19.11
C LEU A 182 -13.60 18.31 20.56
N SER A 183 -14.69 18.98 20.94
CA SER A 183 -14.90 19.39 22.34
C SER A 183 -15.18 18.22 23.29
N THR A 184 -15.68 17.07 22.80
CA THR A 184 -15.89 15.88 23.64
C THR A 184 -14.58 15.24 24.11
N PHE A 185 -13.50 15.45 23.36
CA PHE A 185 -12.17 14.94 23.70
C PHE A 185 -11.46 15.78 24.79
N GLY A 186 -12.06 16.89 25.24
CA GLY A 186 -11.52 17.72 26.32
C GLY A 186 -10.74 18.93 25.80
N SER A 187 -10.12 19.67 26.73
CA SER A 187 -9.42 20.92 26.45
C SER A 187 -8.06 20.71 25.77
N ALA A 188 -7.37 21.78 25.39
CA ALA A 188 -6.09 21.69 24.69
C ALA A 188 -5.03 20.96 25.54
N GLY A 189 -4.35 19.95 24.98
CA GLY A 189 -3.39 19.11 25.71
C GLY A 189 -3.98 17.82 26.26
N GLU A 190 -5.31 17.72 26.41
CA GLU A 190 -5.99 16.49 26.81
C GLU A 190 -6.38 15.68 25.57
N ARG A 191 -5.90 14.43 25.48
CA ARG A 191 -6.23 13.45 24.43
C ARG A 191 -6.00 13.98 23.01
N ASP A 192 -4.90 14.71 22.81
CA ASP A 192 -4.55 15.28 21.50
C ASP A 192 -4.32 14.21 20.44
N GLN A 193 -3.77 13.05 20.81
CA GLN A 193 -3.66 11.91 19.90
C GLN A 193 -5.03 11.42 19.43
N GLU A 194 -6.02 11.30 20.33
CA GLU A 194 -7.38 10.87 19.94
C GLU A 194 -8.05 11.88 19.01
N LYS A 195 -7.78 13.19 19.21
CA LYS A 195 -8.26 14.24 18.29
C LYS A 195 -7.61 14.14 16.91
N LEU A 196 -6.32 13.84 16.86
CA LEU A 196 -5.58 13.61 15.60
C LEU A 196 -6.10 12.38 14.86
N ASP A 197 -6.26 11.26 15.57
CA ASP A 197 -6.78 10.02 15.00
C ASP A 197 -8.20 10.20 14.46
N TRP A 198 -9.06 10.92 15.20
CA TRP A 198 -10.41 11.24 14.76
C TRP A 198 -10.44 12.12 13.49
N LEU A 199 -9.59 13.16 13.44
CA LEU A 199 -9.48 14.04 12.27
C LEU A 199 -8.94 13.30 11.05
N ARG A 200 -7.91 12.47 11.26
CA ARG A 200 -7.32 11.62 10.24
C ARG A 200 -8.36 10.69 9.66
N GLU A 201 -9.10 9.99 10.51
CA GLU A 201 -10.16 9.08 10.09
C GLU A 201 -11.22 9.80 9.25
N HIS A 202 -11.64 11.01 9.65
CA HIS A 202 -12.61 11.81 8.91
C HIS A 202 -12.12 12.26 7.53
N ILE A 203 -10.82 12.48 7.36
CA ILE A 203 -10.18 12.79 6.08
C ILE A 203 -10.07 11.51 5.24
N GLU A 204 -9.65 10.38 5.83
CA GLU A 204 -9.54 9.08 5.16
C GLU A 204 -10.90 8.55 4.69
N MET A 205 -11.97 8.78 5.45
CA MET A 205 -13.35 8.51 5.05
C MET A 205 -13.71 9.14 3.68
N ARG A 206 -13.23 10.35 3.37
CA ARG A 206 -13.43 10.97 2.04
C ARG A 206 -12.39 10.55 1.02
N THR A 207 -11.12 10.61 1.39
CA THR A 207 -10.02 10.40 0.44
C THR A 207 -9.90 8.95 -0.02
N VAL A 208 -10.13 8.00 0.89
CA VAL A 208 -10.13 6.56 0.62
C VAL A 208 -11.54 6.08 0.31
N GLY A 209 -12.52 6.39 1.16
CA GLY A 209 -13.90 5.89 1.00
C GLY A 209 -14.65 6.48 -0.20
N LEU A 210 -14.50 7.78 -0.49
CA LEU A 210 -15.10 8.41 -1.67
C LEU A 210 -14.11 8.57 -2.84
N GLY A 211 -12.86 8.12 -2.67
CA GLY A 211 -11.82 8.20 -3.71
C GLY A 211 -11.36 9.62 -4.04
N TRP A 212 -11.51 10.59 -3.13
CA TRP A 212 -11.13 11.99 -3.39
C TRP A 212 -9.62 12.20 -3.28
N THR A 213 -8.90 11.83 -4.34
CA THR A 213 -7.43 11.90 -4.41
C THR A 213 -6.87 13.32 -4.27
N GLU A 214 -7.64 14.34 -4.65
CA GLU A 214 -7.28 15.76 -4.56
C GLU A 214 -7.14 16.27 -3.13
N PHE A 215 -7.79 15.62 -2.16
CA PHE A 215 -7.71 15.96 -0.74
C PHE A 215 -6.78 15.03 0.04
N ARG A 216 -5.97 14.20 -0.65
CA ARG A 216 -5.04 13.28 0.02
C ARG A 216 -4.03 14.06 0.85
N ALA A 217 -4.13 13.94 2.17
CA ALA A 217 -3.19 14.56 3.08
C ALA A 217 -1.87 13.78 3.12
N GLN A 218 -0.76 14.49 3.20
CA GLN A 218 0.52 13.90 3.60
C GLN A 218 0.51 13.80 5.13
N TRP A 219 0.49 12.57 5.64
CA TRP A 219 0.68 12.32 7.07
C TRP A 219 2.13 12.57 7.41
N SER A 220 2.42 13.20 8.55
CA SER A 220 3.79 13.33 9.00
C SER A 220 4.42 11.95 9.14
N SER A 221 5.55 11.77 8.47
CA SER A 221 6.55 10.84 8.99
C SER A 221 7.16 11.52 10.22
N SER A 222 7.69 10.74 11.17
CA SER A 222 8.30 11.21 12.43
C SER A 222 9.41 12.26 12.30
N ALA A 223 9.73 12.73 11.09
CA ALA A 223 10.71 13.76 10.78
C ALA A 223 10.16 15.20 10.73
N ASP A 224 8.84 15.42 10.56
CA ASP A 224 8.26 16.76 10.44
C ASP A 224 7.24 17.07 11.55
N GLU A 225 7.68 17.84 12.56
CA GLU A 225 6.84 18.28 13.70
C GLU A 225 5.69 19.22 13.29
N ASN A 226 5.77 19.80 12.09
CA ASN A 226 4.83 20.81 11.59
C ASN A 226 3.77 20.29 10.62
N VAL A 227 3.78 18.99 10.27
CA VAL A 227 2.81 18.40 9.34
C VAL A 227 1.82 17.55 10.12
N GLY A 228 0.52 17.79 9.92
CA GLY A 228 -0.55 17.02 10.57
C GLY A 228 -0.91 17.51 11.97
N THR A 229 -0.66 18.78 12.29
CA THR A 229 -1.14 19.37 13.56
C THR A 229 -2.68 19.47 13.58
N ILE A 230 -3.29 19.44 14.78
CA ILE A 230 -4.76 19.54 14.95
C ILE A 230 -5.36 20.75 14.20
N PRO A 231 -4.78 21.97 14.25
CA PRO A 231 -5.32 23.11 13.52
C PRO A 231 -5.26 22.94 11.99
N GLN A 232 -4.17 22.38 11.46
CA GLN A 232 -4.02 22.13 10.02
C GLN A 232 -5.00 21.08 9.54
N LEU A 233 -5.13 19.95 10.25
CA LEU A 233 -6.07 18.90 9.89
C LEU A 233 -7.53 19.39 9.99
N LYS A 234 -7.83 20.25 10.97
CA LYS A 234 -9.14 20.89 11.08
C LYS A 234 -9.43 21.84 9.91
N ALA A 235 -8.43 22.60 9.45
CA ALA A 235 -8.56 23.45 8.27
C ALA A 235 -8.74 22.61 6.98
N HIS A 236 -7.95 21.55 6.82
CA HIS A 236 -8.06 20.63 5.69
C HIS A 236 -9.43 19.95 5.63
N LEU A 237 -9.93 19.47 6.78
CA LEU A 237 -11.27 18.90 6.86
C LEU A 237 -12.36 19.94 6.54
N LYS A 238 -12.17 21.22 6.90
CA LYS A 238 -13.08 22.28 6.52
C LYS A 238 -13.16 22.43 5.00
N ASP A 239 -12.03 22.41 4.31
CA ASP A 239 -11.99 22.54 2.85
C ASP A 239 -12.68 21.34 2.17
N ILE A 240 -12.46 20.13 2.70
CA ILE A 240 -13.16 18.92 2.26
C ILE A 240 -14.67 19.05 2.46
N LEU A 241 -15.13 19.54 3.61
CA LEU A 241 -16.57 19.70 3.89
C LEU A 241 -17.23 20.75 2.99
N CYS A 242 -16.52 21.83 2.65
CA CYS A 242 -16.99 22.82 1.69
C CYS A 242 -17.16 22.20 0.29
N ALA A 243 -16.19 21.40 -0.16
CA ALA A 243 -16.28 20.68 -1.42
C ALA A 243 -17.38 19.60 -1.39
N GLU A 244 -17.57 18.92 -0.25
CA GLU A 244 -18.65 17.96 -0.05
C GLU A 244 -20.02 18.62 -0.15
N ALA A 245 -20.20 19.81 0.44
CA ALA A 245 -21.44 20.57 0.30
C ALA A 245 -21.70 20.95 -1.16
N ALA A 246 -20.70 21.46 -1.88
CA ALA A 246 -20.84 21.81 -3.29
C ALA A 246 -21.20 20.59 -4.18
N ARG A 247 -20.55 19.43 -3.95
CA ARG A 247 -20.88 18.18 -4.66
C ARG A 247 -22.25 17.62 -4.29
N ARG A 248 -22.70 17.84 -3.06
CA ARG A 248 -24.06 17.49 -2.62
C ARG A 248 -25.10 18.31 -3.36
N ASP A 249 -24.88 19.61 -3.49
CA ASP A 249 -25.78 20.52 -4.21
C ASP A 249 -25.82 20.20 -5.71
N ALA A 250 -24.73 19.65 -6.26
CA ALA A 250 -24.64 19.17 -7.64
C ALA A 250 -25.17 17.73 -7.86
N ASP A 251 -25.62 17.04 -6.81
CA ASP A 251 -26.02 15.62 -6.83
C ASP A 251 -24.93 14.63 -7.32
N GLU A 252 -23.65 14.99 -7.13
CA GLU A 252 -22.49 14.20 -7.52
C GLU A 252 -22.01 13.24 -6.41
N LEU A 253 -22.64 13.28 -5.22
CA LEU A 253 -22.27 12.42 -4.11
C LEU A 253 -22.87 11.00 -4.24
N PRO A 254 -22.08 9.96 -3.90
CA PRO A 254 -22.63 8.62 -3.68
C PRO A 254 -23.72 8.63 -2.62
N SER A 255 -24.72 7.78 -2.79
CA SER A 255 -25.93 7.76 -1.99
C SER A 255 -25.65 7.03 -0.68
N LYS A 256 -26.19 7.57 0.42
CA LYS A 256 -26.20 6.88 1.72
C LYS A 256 -27.17 5.70 1.76
N THR A 257 -28.11 5.61 0.81
CA THR A 257 -29.19 4.62 0.79
C THR A 257 -28.98 3.47 -0.20
N GLY A 258 -27.80 3.38 -0.83
CA GLY A 258 -27.47 2.26 -1.74
C GLY A 258 -28.24 2.29 -3.05
N GLU A 259 -28.55 3.48 -3.55
CA GLU A 259 -29.20 3.62 -4.87
C GLU A 259 -28.26 3.14 -5.99
N PRO A 260 -28.77 2.35 -6.95
CA PRO A 260 -27.98 1.81 -8.05
C PRO A 260 -27.36 2.96 -8.86
N GLY A 261 -26.05 2.90 -9.07
CA GLY A 261 -25.27 3.95 -9.74
C GLY A 261 -24.70 5.04 -8.81
N LYS A 262 -25.01 5.02 -7.52
CA LYS A 262 -24.43 5.90 -6.49
C LYS A 262 -23.72 5.10 -5.38
N GLU A 263 -23.01 4.05 -5.77
CA GLU A 263 -22.26 3.14 -4.90
C GLU A 263 -20.87 3.71 -4.51
N CYS A 264 -20.15 3.03 -3.62
CA CYS A 264 -18.77 3.36 -3.30
C CYS A 264 -17.94 3.44 -4.58
N PRO A 265 -17.27 4.57 -4.88
CA PRO A 265 -16.47 4.71 -6.08
C PRO A 265 -15.43 3.60 -6.16
N ALA A 266 -15.47 2.81 -7.24
CA ALA A 266 -14.48 1.78 -7.48
C ALA A 266 -13.11 2.44 -7.77
N PRO A 267 -12.01 1.97 -7.17
CA PRO A 267 -10.69 2.45 -7.55
C PRO A 267 -10.44 2.09 -9.02
N LEU A 268 -10.22 3.11 -9.84
CA LEU A 268 -9.89 2.91 -11.24
C LEU A 268 -8.38 2.68 -11.33
N LEU A 269 -7.97 1.48 -11.75
CA LEU A 269 -6.61 1.24 -12.19
C LEU A 269 -6.41 1.95 -13.53
N GLN A 270 -6.22 3.27 -13.49
CA GLN A 270 -5.95 4.03 -14.70
C GLN A 270 -4.60 3.59 -15.22
N ARG A 271 -4.60 2.92 -16.38
CA ARG A 271 -3.38 2.62 -17.11
C ARG A 271 -2.63 3.94 -17.28
N LYS A 272 -1.32 3.94 -17.02
CA LYS A 272 -0.47 5.08 -17.40
C LYS A 272 -0.67 5.31 -18.89
N THR A 273 -1.43 6.35 -19.22
CA THR A 273 -1.66 6.76 -20.59
C THR A 273 -0.38 7.40 -21.07
N PHE A 274 0.45 6.62 -21.75
CA PHE A 274 1.61 7.19 -22.43
C PHE A 274 1.11 8.08 -23.56
N LYS A 275 1.71 9.26 -23.70
CA LYS A 275 1.49 10.10 -24.88
C LYS A 275 1.82 9.25 -26.11
N ALA A 276 0.84 9.06 -27.00
CA ALA A 276 1.02 8.27 -28.20
C ALA A 276 2.14 8.89 -29.05
N LEU A 277 3.32 8.28 -29.02
CA LEU A 277 4.42 8.62 -29.90
C LEU A 277 4.20 7.88 -31.23
N GLY A 278 3.36 8.46 -32.10
CA GLY A 278 3.05 7.95 -33.43
C GLY A 278 1.71 7.21 -33.54
N THR A 279 1.49 6.58 -34.70
CA THR A 279 0.26 5.84 -35.02
C THR A 279 0.30 4.45 -34.37
N PRO A 280 -0.71 4.06 -33.56
CA PRO A 280 -0.76 2.74 -32.95
C PRO A 280 -0.85 1.66 -34.05
N THR A 281 -0.06 0.59 -33.91
CA THR A 281 -0.09 -0.54 -34.84
C THR A 281 -1.35 -1.38 -34.62
N VAL A 282 -1.77 -2.13 -35.65
CA VAL A 282 -2.93 -3.05 -35.60
C VAL A 282 -2.79 -4.11 -34.49
N GLN A 283 -1.55 -4.50 -34.16
CA GLN A 283 -1.26 -5.41 -33.05
C GLN A 283 -1.47 -4.74 -31.69
N ALA A 284 -1.09 -3.47 -31.55
CA ALA A 284 -1.30 -2.71 -30.32
C ALA A 284 -2.80 -2.50 -30.06
N SER A 285 -3.60 -2.21 -31.09
CA SER A 285 -5.06 -2.12 -30.94
C SER A 285 -5.70 -3.45 -30.59
N ALA A 286 -5.26 -4.57 -31.20
CA ALA A 286 -5.74 -5.91 -30.87
C ALA A 286 -5.40 -6.35 -29.43
N LEU A 287 -4.21 -5.99 -28.93
CA LEU A 287 -3.81 -6.24 -27.53
C LEU A 287 -4.63 -5.40 -26.55
N CYS A 288 -5.03 -4.18 -26.92
CA CYS A 288 -5.94 -3.38 -26.12
C CYS A 288 -7.35 -3.99 -26.07
N SER A 289 -7.85 -4.55 -27.17
CA SER A 289 -9.19 -5.14 -27.24
C SER A 289 -9.30 -6.55 -26.66
N GLY A 290 -8.19 -7.26 -26.45
CA GLY A 290 -8.15 -8.62 -25.91
C GLY A 290 -8.08 -8.71 -24.38
N ARG A 291 -8.06 -7.58 -23.66
CA ARG A 291 -7.95 -7.59 -22.19
C ARG A 291 -9.34 -7.64 -21.56
N THR A 292 -9.53 -8.64 -20.70
CA THR A 292 -10.73 -8.79 -19.88
C THR A 292 -10.70 -7.70 -18.81
N GLU A 293 -11.36 -6.58 -19.07
CA GLU A 293 -11.66 -5.60 -18.04
C GLU A 293 -12.63 -6.27 -17.07
N LEU A 294 -12.27 -6.38 -15.78
CA LEU A 294 -13.20 -6.82 -14.76
C LEU A 294 -14.38 -5.86 -14.75
N THR A 295 -15.60 -6.39 -14.83
CA THR A 295 -16.78 -5.54 -14.67
C THR A 295 -16.83 -4.97 -13.25
N ALA A 296 -17.53 -3.86 -13.05
CA ALA A 296 -17.67 -3.26 -11.71
C ALA A 296 -18.20 -4.27 -10.67
N GLU A 297 -19.11 -5.15 -11.08
CA GLU A 297 -19.67 -6.22 -10.23
C GLU A 297 -18.61 -7.26 -9.84
N GLN A 298 -17.78 -7.70 -10.78
CA GLN A 298 -16.72 -8.68 -10.50
C GLN A 298 -15.66 -8.09 -9.56
N LEU A 299 -15.35 -6.81 -9.72
CA LEU A 299 -14.40 -6.10 -8.87
C LEU A 299 -14.97 -5.89 -7.46
N LEU A 300 -16.27 -5.61 -7.33
CA LEU A 300 -16.98 -5.55 -6.06
C LEU A 300 -16.99 -6.90 -5.35
N GLU A 301 -17.31 -7.98 -6.05
CA GLU A 301 -17.33 -9.33 -5.48
C GLU A 301 -15.93 -9.74 -4.98
N ALA A 302 -14.89 -9.51 -5.79
CA ALA A 302 -13.51 -9.79 -5.40
C ALA A 302 -13.07 -8.97 -4.17
N ALA A 303 -13.42 -7.68 -4.12
CA ALA A 303 -13.11 -6.84 -2.96
C ALA A 303 -13.89 -7.24 -1.69
N GLN A 304 -15.14 -7.68 -1.82
CA GLN A 304 -15.91 -8.21 -0.69
C GLN A 304 -15.27 -9.49 -0.13
N ARG A 305 -14.81 -10.41 -0.99
CA ARG A 305 -14.06 -11.58 -0.54
C ARG A 305 -12.76 -11.18 0.15
N ARG A 306 -12.00 -10.25 -0.44
CA ARG A 306 -10.77 -9.74 0.14
C ARG A 306 -11.01 -9.07 1.50
N ARG A 307 -12.14 -8.39 1.69
CA ARG A 307 -12.53 -7.81 2.99
C ARG A 307 -12.74 -8.88 4.06
N VAL A 308 -13.34 -10.02 3.73
CA VAL A 308 -13.50 -11.14 4.68
C VAL A 308 -12.13 -11.71 5.08
N GLU A 309 -11.19 -11.81 4.14
CA GLU A 309 -9.82 -12.23 4.43
C GLU A 309 -9.10 -11.23 5.36
N LEU A 310 -9.21 -9.93 5.07
CA LEU A 310 -8.62 -8.86 5.89
C LEU A 310 -9.24 -8.79 7.29
N GLU A 311 -10.51 -9.15 7.42
CA GLU A 311 -11.17 -9.29 8.73
C GLU A 311 -10.62 -10.49 9.50
N ALA A 312 -10.42 -11.63 8.82
CA ALA A 312 -9.83 -12.82 9.43
C ALA A 312 -8.36 -12.61 9.86
N THR A 313 -7.59 -11.78 9.14
CA THR A 313 -6.23 -11.40 9.55
C THR A 313 -6.19 -10.32 10.63
N GLY A 314 -7.34 -9.68 10.93
CA GLY A 314 -7.45 -8.60 11.92
C GLY A 314 -6.98 -7.23 11.41
N GLU A 315 -6.82 -7.06 10.09
CA GLU A 315 -6.51 -5.76 9.48
C GLU A 315 -7.74 -4.84 9.39
N ILE A 316 -8.94 -5.42 9.30
CA ILE A 316 -10.22 -4.71 9.34
C ILE A 316 -11.05 -5.23 10.51
N ASP A 317 -11.59 -4.31 11.32
CA ASP A 317 -12.45 -4.64 12.46
C ASP A 317 -13.87 -4.10 12.27
N TRP A 318 -14.72 -4.90 11.63
CA TRP A 318 -16.10 -4.48 11.37
C TRP A 318 -16.93 -4.34 12.66
N VAL A 319 -16.59 -5.10 13.72
CA VAL A 319 -17.30 -5.05 15.00
C VAL A 319 -17.03 -3.72 15.68
N GLY A 320 -15.77 -3.28 15.68
CA GLY A 320 -15.38 -1.96 16.15
C GLY A 320 -16.05 -0.85 15.34
N ASP A 321 -16.12 -1.00 14.02
CA ASP A 321 -16.68 0.01 13.13
C ASP A 321 -18.18 0.24 13.28
N ARG A 322 -18.95 -0.82 13.57
CA ARG A 322 -20.41 -0.77 13.69
C ARG A 322 -20.92 -0.51 15.10
N GLN A 323 -20.03 -0.24 16.06
CA GLN A 323 -20.47 0.16 17.39
C GLN A 323 -21.29 1.46 17.31
N PRO A 324 -22.39 1.57 18.07
CA PRO A 324 -23.17 2.80 18.12
C PRO A 324 -22.27 3.94 18.62
N TYR A 325 -21.93 4.86 17.71
CA TYR A 325 -21.03 5.96 18.00
C TYR A 325 -21.75 7.01 18.86
N ALA A 326 -21.61 6.89 20.18
CA ALA A 326 -21.85 8.00 21.11
C ALA A 326 -20.49 8.61 21.45
N ALA A 327 -20.24 9.83 20.97
CA ALA A 327 -18.96 10.55 21.07
C ALA A 327 -18.23 10.36 22.41
N GLY A 328 -17.33 9.39 22.47
CA GLY A 328 -16.47 9.09 23.62
C GLY A 328 -17.18 8.62 24.90
N GLN A 329 -18.49 8.34 24.87
CA GLN A 329 -19.26 7.90 26.03
C GLN A 329 -19.89 6.54 25.73
N GLY A 330 -19.33 5.49 26.34
CA GLY A 330 -19.96 4.17 26.34
C GLY A 330 -21.36 4.21 26.95
N PRO A 331 -22.19 3.19 26.66
CA PRO A 331 -23.54 3.11 27.20
C PRO A 331 -23.54 3.14 28.74
N THR A 332 -24.62 3.64 29.32
CA THR A 332 -24.83 3.65 30.76
C THR A 332 -24.86 2.23 31.31
N PHE A 333 -24.19 2.00 32.44
CA PHE A 333 -24.24 0.72 33.13
C PHE A 333 -25.54 0.58 33.91
N ASP A 334 -26.63 0.32 33.19
CA ASP A 334 -27.96 0.12 33.72
C ASP A 334 -28.50 -1.29 33.36
N ASN A 335 -29.73 -1.59 33.81
CA ASN A 335 -30.40 -2.85 33.53
C ASN A 335 -30.61 -3.13 32.02
N SER A 336 -30.38 -2.16 31.12
CA SER A 336 -30.45 -2.37 29.67
C SER A 336 -29.26 -3.16 29.12
N LEU A 337 -28.16 -3.26 29.88
CA LEU A 337 -27.03 -4.12 29.52
C LEU A 337 -27.26 -5.59 29.86
N VAL A 338 -28.20 -5.88 30.77
CA VAL A 338 -28.52 -7.25 31.18
C VAL A 338 -29.06 -8.05 29.99
N GLY A 339 -28.44 -9.20 29.74
CA GLY A 339 -28.78 -10.10 28.65
C GLY A 339 -28.14 -9.77 27.30
N LYS A 340 -27.36 -8.67 27.19
CA LYS A 340 -26.59 -8.34 25.99
C LYS A 340 -25.27 -9.12 25.93
N MET A 341 -24.80 -9.40 24.72
CA MET A 341 -23.47 -9.96 24.49
C MET A 341 -22.44 -8.84 24.35
N LEU A 342 -21.37 -8.92 25.13
CA LEU A 342 -20.24 -7.98 25.10
C LEU A 342 -18.97 -8.69 24.67
N GLU A 343 -18.13 -7.99 23.92
CA GLU A 343 -16.73 -8.34 23.73
C GLU A 343 -15.90 -7.53 24.72
N VAL A 344 -15.01 -8.19 25.48
CA VAL A 344 -14.06 -7.54 26.37
C VAL A 344 -12.65 -7.94 25.99
N ARG A 345 -11.76 -6.97 25.85
CA ARG A 345 -10.36 -7.18 25.51
C ARG A 345 -9.57 -7.63 26.74
N TRP A 346 -9.23 -8.91 26.75
CA TRP A 346 -8.48 -9.53 27.83
C TRP A 346 -7.01 -9.71 27.47
N ARG A 347 -6.14 -9.79 28.49
CA ARG A 347 -4.71 -10.01 28.31
C ARG A 347 -4.38 -11.46 28.62
N TYR A 348 -4.02 -12.21 27.60
CA TYR A 348 -3.48 -13.57 27.71
C TYR A 348 -1.96 -13.55 27.68
N ARG A 349 -1.34 -14.65 28.12
CA ARG A 349 0.08 -14.92 27.91
C ARG A 349 0.19 -16.01 26.85
N CYS A 350 0.91 -15.73 25.78
CA CYS A 350 1.24 -16.75 24.79
C CYS A 350 2.03 -17.87 25.46
N LYS A 351 1.59 -19.12 25.35
CA LYS A 351 2.29 -20.28 25.94
C LYS A 351 3.66 -20.50 25.28
N GLU A 352 3.82 -20.14 24.01
CA GLU A 352 5.05 -20.35 23.24
C GLU A 352 6.10 -19.23 23.46
N THR A 353 5.69 -17.97 23.37
CA THR A 353 6.61 -16.82 23.42
C THR A 353 6.67 -16.14 24.79
N GLY A 354 5.73 -16.45 25.70
CA GLY A 354 5.59 -15.78 27.00
C GLY A 354 5.13 -14.32 26.93
N GLN A 355 4.96 -13.77 25.72
CA GLN A 355 4.54 -12.39 25.49
C GLN A 355 3.04 -12.20 25.75
N PRO A 356 2.62 -11.02 26.23
CA PRO A 356 1.21 -10.72 26.40
C PRO A 356 0.52 -10.55 25.04
N ILE A 357 -0.54 -11.32 24.81
CA ILE A 357 -1.42 -11.17 23.64
C ILE A 357 -2.75 -10.62 24.14
N TYR A 358 -3.32 -9.65 23.45
CA TYR A 358 -4.64 -9.11 23.75
C TYR A 358 -5.67 -9.68 22.80
N ILE A 359 -6.72 -10.29 23.34
CA ILE A 359 -7.77 -10.97 22.57
C ILE A 359 -9.12 -10.41 23.00
N TRP A 360 -10.03 -10.21 22.05
CA TRP A 360 -11.42 -9.86 22.32
C TRP A 360 -12.19 -11.14 22.66
N CYS A 361 -12.74 -11.23 23.87
CA CYS A 361 -13.51 -12.38 24.33
C CYS A 361 -14.98 -12.02 24.40
N GLU A 362 -15.85 -12.88 23.85
CA GLU A 362 -17.29 -12.71 23.91
C GLU A 362 -17.85 -13.28 25.23
N GLY A 363 -18.75 -12.53 25.88
CA GLY A 363 -19.41 -12.96 27.09
C GLY A 363 -20.79 -12.35 27.26
N LYS A 364 -21.68 -13.06 27.94
CA LYS A 364 -23.05 -12.62 28.18
C LYS A 364 -23.17 -11.88 29.50
N VAL A 365 -23.77 -10.70 29.49
CA VAL A 365 -24.07 -9.98 30.73
C VAL A 365 -25.26 -10.60 31.43
N LEU A 366 -25.09 -11.01 32.69
CA LEU A 366 -26.17 -11.55 33.51
C LEU A 366 -26.71 -10.54 34.53
N GLN A 367 -25.83 -9.73 35.12
CA GLN A 367 -26.19 -8.82 36.21
C GLN A 367 -25.33 -7.56 36.13
N VAL A 368 -25.89 -6.42 36.49
CA VAL A 368 -25.16 -5.15 36.69
C VAL A 368 -25.24 -4.83 38.18
N ALA A 369 -24.14 -4.36 38.75
CA ALA A 369 -24.06 -4.02 40.15
C ALA A 369 -24.72 -2.66 40.42
N ASP A 370 -25.68 -2.62 41.34
CA ASP A 370 -26.40 -1.41 41.75
C ASP A 370 -25.60 -0.59 42.79
N GLY A 371 -24.45 -1.11 43.26
CA GLY A 371 -23.57 -0.44 44.22
C GLY A 371 -24.03 -0.53 45.69
N GLU A 372 -25.26 -0.98 45.94
CA GLU A 372 -25.81 -1.16 47.30
C GLU A 372 -26.09 -2.64 47.66
N THR A 373 -26.34 -3.52 46.69
CA THR A 373 -26.94 -4.85 46.90
C THR A 373 -26.03 -6.05 46.57
N ASP A 374 -24.86 -5.85 45.95
CA ASP A 374 -24.12 -6.93 45.28
C ASP A 374 -23.15 -7.75 46.15
N LYS A 375 -23.33 -7.74 47.47
CA LYS A 375 -22.53 -8.57 48.42
C LYS A 375 -22.77 -10.09 48.30
N LYS A 376 -23.51 -10.57 47.29
CA LYS A 376 -24.05 -11.95 47.27
C LYS A 376 -23.09 -13.02 46.75
N SER A 377 -21.91 -12.67 46.21
CA SER A 377 -20.93 -13.68 45.78
C SER A 377 -19.85 -13.89 46.86
N ALA A 378 -19.49 -15.14 47.14
CA ALA A 378 -18.48 -15.51 48.15
C ALA A 378 -17.09 -14.87 47.92
N ARG A 379 -16.83 -14.33 46.71
CA ARG A 379 -15.60 -13.62 46.34
C ARG A 379 -15.65 -12.10 46.59
N CYS A 380 -16.82 -11.48 46.77
CA CYS A 380 -16.95 -10.03 46.97
C CYS A 380 -16.70 -9.63 48.44
N LYS A 381 -15.42 -9.47 48.82
CA LYS A 381 -15.01 -8.96 50.15
C LYS A 381 -15.25 -7.46 50.34
N LYS A 382 -15.46 -6.69 49.27
CA LYS A 382 -15.73 -5.24 49.26
C LYS A 382 -16.95 -4.95 48.37
N LEU A 383 -17.70 -3.89 48.68
CA LEU A 383 -18.78 -3.40 47.80
C LEU A 383 -18.19 -3.10 46.42
N LEU A 384 -18.78 -3.68 45.39
CA LEU A 384 -18.43 -3.33 44.01
C LEU A 384 -18.94 -1.92 43.73
N PRO A 385 -18.18 -1.10 42.99
CA PRO A 385 -18.68 0.19 42.53
C PRO A 385 -19.92 -0.05 41.64
N GLY A 386 -20.91 0.85 41.75
CA GLY A 386 -22.07 0.83 40.86
C GLY A 386 -21.63 0.83 39.40
N GLY A 387 -22.21 -0.08 38.61
CA GLY A 387 -21.87 -0.29 37.19
C GLY A 387 -20.85 -1.40 36.89
N ALA A 388 -20.40 -2.18 37.88
CA ALA A 388 -19.68 -3.43 37.60
C ALA A 388 -20.61 -4.47 36.94
N VAL A 389 -20.08 -5.27 36.02
CA VAL A 389 -20.89 -6.17 35.19
C VAL A 389 -20.50 -7.62 35.46
N ARG A 390 -21.48 -8.49 35.73
CA ARG A 390 -21.29 -9.93 35.86
C ARG A 390 -21.44 -10.58 34.50
N ILE A 391 -20.34 -11.14 34.00
CA ILE A 391 -20.27 -11.73 32.68
C ILE A 391 -20.15 -13.24 32.81
N GLN A 392 -20.95 -13.95 32.01
CA GLN A 392 -20.85 -15.38 31.76
C GLN A 392 -19.96 -15.57 30.54
N TRP A 393 -18.78 -16.12 30.77
CA TRP A 393 -17.84 -16.50 29.74
C TRP A 393 -18.13 -17.92 29.30
N PRO A 394 -18.36 -18.17 27.99
CA PRO A 394 -18.48 -19.53 27.48
C PRO A 394 -17.18 -20.29 27.71
N ALA A 395 -17.24 -21.62 27.71
CA ALA A 395 -16.05 -22.45 27.77
C ALA A 395 -15.17 -22.19 26.53
N ASP A 396 -13.87 -21.98 26.75
CA ASP A 396 -12.90 -21.73 25.70
C ASP A 396 -12.03 -22.99 25.53
N VAL A 397 -12.32 -23.74 24.46
CA VAL A 397 -11.63 -24.99 24.13
C VAL A 397 -10.19 -24.72 23.69
N GLU A 398 -9.90 -23.56 23.12
CA GLU A 398 -8.56 -23.22 22.63
C GLU A 398 -7.60 -22.93 23.79
N PHE A 399 -8.11 -22.32 24.87
CA PHE A 399 -7.33 -21.97 26.05
C PHE A 399 -7.47 -22.95 27.22
N ASP A 400 -8.31 -23.99 27.09
CA ASP A 400 -8.64 -24.99 28.13
C ASP A 400 -9.29 -24.34 29.38
N GLU A 401 -10.22 -23.41 29.14
CA GLU A 401 -10.95 -22.70 30.19
C GLU A 401 -12.41 -23.17 30.27
N GLU A 402 -12.85 -23.52 31.49
CA GLU A 402 -14.25 -23.87 31.75
C GLU A 402 -15.16 -22.62 31.73
N GLU A 403 -16.45 -22.86 31.52
CA GLU A 403 -17.46 -21.81 31.62
C GLU A 403 -17.37 -21.11 32.98
N SER A 404 -17.19 -19.80 32.97
CA SER A 404 -16.89 -19.04 34.17
C SER A 404 -17.78 -17.81 34.34
N LEU A 405 -18.05 -17.47 35.59
CA LEU A 405 -18.86 -16.31 35.98
C LEU A 405 -17.97 -15.32 36.71
N VAL A 406 -17.62 -14.22 36.03
CA VAL A 406 -16.67 -13.23 36.56
C VAL A 406 -17.32 -11.85 36.63
N TRP A 407 -17.04 -11.14 37.73
CA TRP A 407 -17.36 -9.72 37.86
C TRP A 407 -16.26 -8.89 37.22
N SER A 408 -16.62 -8.10 36.22
CA SER A 408 -15.71 -7.22 35.47
C SER A 408 -16.06 -5.76 35.75
N ILE A 409 -15.03 -4.97 36.10
CA ILE A 409 -15.18 -3.53 36.34
C ILE A 409 -14.88 -2.81 35.03
N LEU A 410 -15.93 -2.61 34.23
CA LEU A 410 -15.85 -1.90 32.96
C LEU A 410 -16.06 -0.39 33.20
N LYS A 411 -15.48 0.45 32.34
CA LYS A 411 -15.62 1.91 32.41
C LYS A 411 -16.23 2.44 31.12
N PRO A 412 -17.15 3.42 31.15
CA PRO A 412 -17.76 3.92 29.92
C PRO A 412 -16.74 4.55 28.96
N CYS A 413 -15.67 5.14 29.51
CA CYS A 413 -14.57 5.70 28.74
C CYS A 413 -13.70 4.64 28.05
N HIS A 414 -13.83 3.35 28.36
CA HIS A 414 -13.12 2.25 27.71
C HIS A 414 -13.94 1.57 26.60
N PHE A 415 -15.12 2.11 26.29
CA PHE A 415 -15.98 1.56 25.25
C PHE A 415 -15.33 1.68 23.87
N ASN A 416 -15.29 0.57 23.14
CA ASN A 416 -14.67 0.43 21.82
C ASN A 416 -13.21 0.91 21.76
N ARG A 417 -12.43 0.67 22.82
CA ARG A 417 -11.01 1.04 22.89
C ARG A 417 -10.10 -0.18 22.91
N ASP A 418 -8.99 -0.06 22.19
CA ASP A 418 -7.91 -1.04 22.17
C ASP A 418 -7.01 -0.93 23.41
N LEU A 419 -7.57 -1.27 24.57
CA LEU A 419 -6.84 -1.33 25.84
C LEU A 419 -7.30 -2.51 26.69
N HIS A 420 -6.55 -2.86 27.73
CA HIS A 420 -6.96 -3.92 28.67
C HIS A 420 -8.27 -3.55 29.37
N LEU A 421 -9.26 -4.44 29.34
CA LEU A 421 -10.64 -4.16 29.77
C LEU A 421 -11.35 -3.09 28.92
N GLY A 422 -10.89 -2.89 27.68
CA GLY A 422 -11.68 -2.30 26.62
C GLY A 422 -12.88 -3.20 26.36
N TRP A 423 -14.05 -2.63 26.09
CA TRP A 423 -15.27 -3.41 25.91
C TRP A 423 -16.17 -2.82 24.84
N ARG A 424 -16.98 -3.65 24.19
CA ARG A 424 -17.90 -3.25 23.13
C ARG A 424 -19.04 -4.25 23.00
N PHE A 425 -20.07 -3.94 22.20
CA PHE A 425 -21.08 -4.95 21.89
C PHE A 425 -20.49 -6.02 20.97
N ALA A 426 -20.79 -7.29 21.26
CA ALA A 426 -20.31 -8.37 20.41
C ALA A 426 -20.94 -8.30 19.01
N GLY A 427 -20.25 -8.85 18.00
CA GLY A 427 -20.76 -8.86 16.62
C GLY A 427 -22.19 -9.45 16.49
N CYS A 428 -22.51 -10.47 17.28
CA CYS A 428 -23.85 -11.06 17.33
C CYS A 428 -24.91 -10.11 17.90
N GLU A 429 -24.56 -9.31 18.90
CA GLU A 429 -25.45 -8.30 19.50
C GLU A 429 -25.72 -7.15 18.52
N LEU A 430 -24.69 -6.68 17.81
CA LEU A 430 -24.86 -5.64 16.79
C LEU A 430 -25.82 -6.07 15.67
N ARG A 431 -25.73 -7.33 15.22
CA ARG A 431 -26.67 -7.89 14.24
C ARG A 431 -28.09 -7.94 14.80
N ARG A 432 -28.25 -8.33 16.07
CA ARG A 432 -29.56 -8.34 16.75
C ARG A 432 -30.16 -6.94 16.82
N MET A 433 -29.38 -5.96 17.26
CA MET A 433 -29.80 -4.56 17.36
C MET A 433 -30.23 -3.99 16.00
N ALA A 434 -29.46 -4.26 14.94
CA ALA A 434 -29.79 -3.83 13.58
C ALA A 434 -31.10 -4.47 13.05
N ALA A 435 -31.32 -5.75 13.36
CA ALA A 435 -32.56 -6.44 12.99
C ALA A 435 -33.78 -5.87 13.73
N GLU A 436 -33.65 -5.58 15.02
CA GLU A 436 -34.70 -4.94 15.82
C GLU A 436 -35.04 -3.53 15.32
N GLU A 437 -34.03 -2.73 14.95
CA GLU A 437 -34.22 -1.40 14.39
C GLU A 437 -34.94 -1.45 13.03
N THR A 438 -34.56 -2.40 12.17
CA THR A 438 -35.22 -2.61 10.87
C THR A 438 -36.69 -2.98 11.06
N ARG A 439 -36.99 -3.88 12.00
CA ARG A 439 -38.36 -4.27 12.34
C ARG A 439 -39.15 -3.06 12.83
N ARG A 440 -38.60 -2.29 13.77
CA ARG A 440 -39.25 -1.09 14.32
C ARG A 440 -39.53 -0.04 13.23
N ASN A 441 -38.61 0.16 12.30
CA ASN A 441 -38.79 1.08 11.18
C ASN A 441 -39.87 0.61 10.21
N SER A 442 -39.99 -0.70 9.97
CA SER A 442 -41.08 -1.27 9.16
C SER A 442 -42.45 -1.10 9.84
N GLU A 443 -42.55 -1.33 11.15
CA GLU A 443 -43.77 -1.15 11.94
C GLU A 443 -44.21 0.32 11.96
N ASN A 444 -43.27 1.25 12.15
CA ASN A 444 -43.54 2.69 12.12
C ASN A 444 -44.01 3.16 10.73
N ARG A 445 -43.44 2.62 9.64
CA ARG A 445 -43.90 2.91 8.27
C ARG A 445 -45.31 2.38 8.03
N HIS A 446 -45.62 1.18 8.48
CA HIS A 446 -46.96 0.62 8.39
C HIS A 446 -48.00 1.41 9.22
N ALA A 447 -47.63 1.86 10.42
CA ALA A 447 -48.48 2.72 11.24
C ALA A 447 -48.74 4.08 10.59
N ALA A 448 -47.72 4.70 9.97
CA ALA A 448 -47.86 5.97 9.26
C ALA A 448 -48.76 5.88 8.01
N VAL A 449 -48.72 4.75 7.29
CA VAL A 449 -49.60 4.49 6.14
C VAL A 449 -51.04 4.18 6.58
N SER A 450 -51.22 3.49 7.70
CA SER A 450 -52.54 3.20 8.28
C SER A 450 -53.22 4.45 8.86
N GLY A 451 -52.45 5.37 9.47
CA GLY A 451 -52.94 6.63 10.02
C GLY A 451 -53.40 7.67 8.99
N ARG A 452 -52.98 7.56 7.72
CA ARG A 452 -53.46 8.42 6.61
C ARG A 452 -54.78 7.95 5.97
N LYS A 453 -55.32 6.80 6.39
CA LYS A 453 -56.59 6.22 5.88
C LYS A 453 -57.79 6.45 6.82
N LYS A 454 -57.69 7.35 7.80
CA LYS A 454 -58.81 7.76 8.65
C LYS A 454 -59.23 9.19 8.38
#